data_AF-A0A3N5WU11-F1
#
_entry.id   AF-A0A3N5WU11-F1
#
_cell.length_a   1.000
_cell.length_b   1.000
_cell.length_c   1.000
_cell.angle_alpha   90.00
_cell.angle_beta   90.00
_cell.angle_gamma   90.00
#
_symmetry.space_group_name_H-M   'P 1'
#
loop_
_entity.id
_entity.type
_entity.pdbx_description
1 polymer ?
#
loop_
_entity_poly.entity_id
_entity_poly.type
_entity_poly.pdbx_seq_one_letter_code
_entity_poly.pdbx_strand_id
1 'polypeptide(L)'
;MFDLLKNKEVKDLTLVPENLRGLYQSKADNSGFEIRSSDAGVASAIAAITGLSGALTASRTECDTLKRSVPDLSPLKDYGDTPQAIAEKVQQMIKDLSAKGGEAAAAIERVKHEMGQVHQTALSEKDKALATMTQQLHEQLVGAEINRIASEKGVDSDLLRPFVMPNIKVVSDPNGKLKPVVVEPDGKTVRYSQKVAGAEMGVSEAVEELLGQEKFKVLVPSKAPVGGGAVQPNRQVQRPAQAPKSAVDKISAGIKKLG
;
A
#
# COMPACT_ATOMS: atom_id res chain seq x y z
N MET A 1 13.75 38.22 -1.03
CA MET A 1 13.30 38.03 0.36
C MET A 1 14.42 37.30 1.09
N PHE A 2 14.89 37.81 2.23
CA PHE A 2 15.94 37.14 3.01
C PHE A 2 15.34 35.87 3.65
N ASP A 3 15.96 34.72 3.39
CA ASP A 3 15.48 33.42 3.85
C ASP A 3 16.28 32.99 5.09
N LEU A 4 15.60 32.94 6.24
CA LEU A 4 16.19 32.57 7.53
C LEU A 4 16.62 31.09 7.59
N LEU A 5 16.01 30.21 6.78
CA LEU A 5 16.39 28.80 6.74
C LEU A 5 17.69 28.56 5.99
N LYS A 6 17.94 29.37 4.96
CA LYS A 6 19.17 29.28 4.15
C LYS A 6 20.33 30.03 4.78
N ASN A 7 20.04 31.03 5.61
CA ASN A 7 21.03 31.89 6.26
C ASN A 7 21.00 31.73 7.79
N LYS A 8 20.95 30.49 8.28
CA LYS A 8 21.02 30.19 9.73
C LYS A 8 22.32 30.67 10.38
N GLU A 9 23.36 30.76 9.57
CA GLU A 9 24.68 31.24 9.93
C GLU A 9 25.13 32.27 8.90
N VAL A 10 25.63 33.41 9.35
CA VAL A 10 26.07 34.49 8.47
C VAL A 10 27.44 35.00 8.92
N LYS A 11 28.34 35.21 7.96
CA LYS A 11 29.70 35.70 8.23
C LYS A 11 29.76 37.17 8.62
N ASP A 12 28.83 37.98 8.12
CA ASP A 12 28.73 39.41 8.41
C ASP A 12 27.27 39.82 8.67
N LEU A 13 27.04 40.53 9.76
CA LEU A 13 25.72 40.99 10.20
C LEU A 13 25.13 42.05 9.25
N THR A 14 25.97 42.70 8.43
CA THR A 14 25.53 43.67 7.42
C THR A 14 24.63 43.05 6.34
N LEU A 15 24.81 41.76 6.04
CA LEU A 15 24.04 40.99 5.07
C LEU A 15 22.63 40.61 5.58
N VAL A 16 22.41 40.70 6.89
CA VAL A 16 21.12 40.44 7.53
C VAL A 16 20.31 41.74 7.59
N PRO A 17 19.03 41.75 7.16
CA PRO A 17 18.14 42.90 7.32
C PRO A 17 18.07 43.36 8.77
N GLU A 18 18.05 44.66 9.00
CA GLU A 18 18.16 45.29 10.34
C GLU A 18 17.17 44.71 11.37
N ASN A 19 15.92 44.50 10.94
CA ASN A 19 14.83 43.93 11.76
C ASN A 19 15.08 42.48 12.23
N LEU A 20 16.02 41.77 11.61
CA LEU A 20 16.36 40.37 11.89
C LEU A 20 17.72 40.23 12.60
N ARG A 21 18.54 41.30 12.67
CA ARG A 21 19.87 41.28 13.30
C ARG A 21 19.80 40.94 14.79
N GLY A 22 18.74 41.38 15.48
CA GLY A 22 18.50 41.09 16.90
C GLY A 22 18.26 39.61 17.22
N LEU A 23 18.01 38.78 16.19
CA LEU A 23 17.82 37.33 16.34
C LEU A 23 19.14 36.55 16.24
N TYR A 24 20.26 37.21 15.93
CA TYR A 24 21.57 36.60 15.80
C TYR A 24 22.46 36.84 17.03
N GLN A 25 23.37 35.91 17.30
CA GLN A 25 24.40 35.97 18.33
C GLN A 25 25.75 35.59 17.72
N SER A 26 26.83 36.17 18.21
CA SER A 26 28.17 35.78 17.81
C SER A 26 28.42 34.32 18.18
N LYS A 27 28.90 33.53 17.23
CA LYS A 27 29.35 32.16 17.50
C LYS A 27 30.48 32.16 18.54
N ALA A 28 30.55 31.11 19.35
CA ALA A 28 31.59 30.95 20.37
C ALA A 28 33.02 31.06 19.80
N ASP A 29 33.22 30.68 18.53
CA ASP A 29 34.52 30.68 17.85
C ASP A 29 34.84 32.01 17.13
N ASN A 30 34.04 33.07 17.30
CA ASN A 30 34.19 34.37 16.62
C ASN A 30 34.24 34.30 15.07
N SER A 31 33.84 33.17 14.49
CA SER A 31 33.89 32.89 13.04
C SER A 31 32.65 33.33 12.26
N GLY A 32 31.69 33.97 12.94
CA GLY A 32 30.46 34.49 12.36
C GLY A 32 29.33 34.63 13.39
N PHE A 33 28.11 34.80 12.88
CA PHE A 33 26.89 34.95 13.66
C PHE A 33 25.93 33.79 13.38
N GLU A 34 25.28 33.29 14.43
CA GLU A 34 24.24 32.26 14.35
C GLU A 34 22.95 32.76 14.99
N ILE A 35 21.81 32.20 14.58
CA ILE A 35 20.52 32.52 15.18
C ILE A 35 20.48 32.04 16.64
N ARG A 36 19.97 32.88 17.55
CA ARG A 36 19.68 32.58 18.97
C ARG A 36 18.59 31.53 19.11
N SER A 37 18.90 30.30 18.72
CA SER A 37 17.95 29.18 18.68
C SER A 37 17.72 28.55 20.07
N SER A 38 18.52 28.96 21.07
CA SER A 38 18.41 28.52 22.47
C SER A 38 17.31 29.25 23.26
N ASP A 39 16.83 30.40 22.78
CA ASP A 39 15.71 31.12 23.38
C ASP A 39 14.39 30.66 22.74
N ALA A 40 13.48 30.14 23.57
CA ALA A 40 12.19 29.61 23.13
C ALA A 40 11.32 30.67 22.42
N GLY A 41 11.43 31.95 22.81
CA GLY A 41 10.70 33.04 22.15
C GLY A 41 11.20 33.34 20.74
N VAL A 42 12.52 33.26 20.53
CA VAL A 42 13.14 33.49 19.22
C VAL A 42 12.94 32.29 18.30
N ALA A 43 13.08 31.07 18.81
CA ALA A 43 12.84 29.84 18.05
C ALA A 43 11.39 29.74 17.55
N SER A 44 10.40 30.09 18.40
CA SER A 44 8.98 30.08 18.02
C SER A 44 8.64 31.18 17.00
N ALA A 45 9.18 32.39 17.14
CA ALA A 45 9.00 33.46 16.17
C ALA A 45 9.57 33.09 14.79
N ILE A 46 10.75 32.47 14.75
CA ILE A 46 11.38 32.03 13.51
C ILE A 46 10.60 30.88 12.86
N ALA A 47 10.11 29.93 13.65
CA ALA A 47 9.24 28.87 13.16
C ALA A 47 7.94 29.43 12.55
N ALA A 48 7.32 30.42 13.19
CA ALA A 48 6.11 31.08 12.69
C ALA A 48 6.36 31.85 11.39
N ILE A 49 7.42 32.66 11.33
CA ILE A 49 7.79 33.42 10.11
C ILE A 49 8.11 32.48 8.96
N THR A 50 8.81 31.38 9.25
CA THR A 50 9.15 30.35 8.26
C THR A 50 7.91 29.62 7.76
N GLY A 51 7.04 29.19 8.67
CA GLY A 51 5.78 28.54 8.33
C GLY A 51 4.87 29.44 7.49
N LEU A 52 4.79 30.73 7.82
CA LEU A 52 4.01 31.71 7.06
C LEU A 52 4.61 31.96 5.67
N SER A 53 5.94 32.07 5.55
CA SER A 53 6.61 32.22 4.25
C SER A 53 6.43 30.99 3.36
N GLY A 54 6.51 29.79 3.94
CA GLY A 54 6.22 28.53 3.26
C GLY A 54 4.76 28.47 2.77
N ALA A 55 3.80 28.80 3.64
CA ALA A 55 2.37 28.84 3.28
C ALA A 55 2.07 29.88 2.19
N LEU A 56 2.69 31.07 2.25
CA LEU A 56 2.53 32.09 1.22
C LEU A 56 3.11 31.66 -0.13
N THR A 57 4.26 30.98 -0.13
CA THR A 57 4.86 30.43 -1.34
C THR A 57 3.99 29.31 -1.92
N ALA A 58 3.50 28.40 -1.09
CA ALA A 58 2.58 27.34 -1.48
C ALA A 58 1.28 27.92 -2.09
N SER A 59 0.68 28.93 -1.45
CA SER A 59 -0.52 29.60 -1.96
C SER A 59 -0.27 30.32 -3.29
N ARG A 60 0.91 30.94 -3.48
CA ARG A 60 1.29 31.53 -4.77
C ARG A 60 1.46 30.47 -5.85
N THR A 61 2.12 29.35 -5.54
CA THR A 61 2.25 28.24 -6.50
C THR A 61 0.90 27.60 -6.82
N GLU A 62 0.00 27.50 -5.85
CA GLU A 62 -1.38 27.03 -6.06
C GLU A 62 -2.16 28.01 -6.95
N CYS A 63 -2.02 29.31 -6.74
CA CYS A 63 -2.63 30.32 -7.61
C CYS A 63 -2.06 30.28 -9.04
N ASP A 64 -0.75 30.10 -9.20
CA ASP A 64 -0.11 30.02 -10.51
C ASP A 64 -0.43 28.71 -11.25
N THR A 65 -0.56 27.60 -10.52
CA THR A 65 -1.00 26.32 -11.09
C THR A 65 -2.47 26.38 -11.49
N LEU A 66 -3.33 26.99 -10.68
CA LEU A 66 -4.74 27.22 -11.03
C LEU A 66 -4.89 28.13 -12.26
N LYS A 67 -4.06 29.17 -12.39
CA LYS A 67 -4.04 30.03 -13.59
C LYS A 67 -3.56 29.30 -14.84
N ARG A 68 -2.64 28.35 -14.71
CA ARG A 68 -2.13 27.51 -15.81
C ARG A 68 -3.03 26.32 -16.13
N SER A 69 -3.86 25.88 -15.19
CA SER A 69 -4.84 24.80 -15.38
C SER A 69 -6.19 25.31 -15.86
N VAL A 70 -6.39 26.63 -16.00
CA VAL A 70 -7.48 27.18 -16.80
C VAL A 70 -7.28 26.66 -18.23
N PRO A 71 -8.21 25.85 -18.78
CA PRO A 71 -8.12 25.40 -20.16
C PRO A 71 -7.99 26.62 -21.06
N ASP A 72 -7.06 26.60 -22.02
CA ASP A 72 -6.94 27.70 -22.97
C ASP A 72 -8.20 27.76 -23.84
N LEU A 73 -9.09 28.69 -23.52
CA LEU A 73 -10.34 28.94 -24.25
C LEU A 73 -10.11 29.86 -25.46
N SER A 74 -8.87 30.31 -25.72
CA SER A 74 -8.55 31.16 -26.86
C SER A 74 -9.01 30.62 -28.23
N PRO A 75 -8.94 29.30 -28.51
CA PRO A 75 -9.49 28.72 -29.74
C PRO A 75 -11.02 28.72 -29.83
N LEU A 76 -11.70 28.92 -28.69
CA LEU A 76 -13.16 28.84 -28.54
C LEU A 76 -13.80 30.21 -28.28
N LYS A 77 -13.03 31.31 -28.36
CA LYS A 77 -13.53 32.68 -28.11
C LYS A 77 -14.73 33.06 -28.97
N ASP A 78 -14.79 32.56 -30.21
CA ASP A 78 -15.93 32.78 -31.11
C ASP A 78 -17.23 32.17 -30.56
N TYR A 79 -17.10 31.13 -29.71
CA TYR A 79 -18.17 30.39 -29.07
C TYR A 79 -18.49 30.92 -27.66
N GLY A 80 -17.65 31.76 -27.05
CA GLY A 80 -17.93 32.44 -25.77
C GLY A 80 -16.73 32.49 -24.82
N ASP A 81 -16.84 33.31 -23.77
CA ASP A 81 -15.76 33.50 -22.79
C ASP A 81 -15.87 32.59 -21.56
N THR A 82 -17.01 31.90 -21.39
CA THR A 82 -17.23 30.95 -20.29
C THR A 82 -17.52 29.54 -20.82
N PRO A 83 -17.10 28.48 -20.11
CA PRO A 83 -17.37 27.10 -20.50
C PRO A 83 -18.87 26.83 -20.75
N GLN A 84 -19.73 27.46 -19.95
CA GLN A 84 -21.19 27.35 -20.07
C GLN A 84 -21.70 28.03 -21.35
N ALA A 85 -21.26 29.26 -21.64
CA ALA A 85 -21.67 29.97 -22.85
C ALA A 85 -21.19 29.26 -24.12
N ILE A 86 -19.97 28.69 -24.10
CA ILE A 86 -19.43 27.86 -25.18
C ILE A 86 -20.30 26.62 -25.40
N ALA A 87 -20.65 25.91 -24.34
CA ALA A 87 -21.49 24.71 -24.43
C ALA A 87 -22.87 25.01 -25.02
N GLU A 88 -23.51 26.10 -24.60
CA GLU A 88 -24.82 26.52 -25.11
C GLU A 88 -24.77 26.90 -26.59
N LYS A 89 -23.80 27.72 -27.01
CA LYS A 89 -23.62 28.11 -28.42
C LYS A 89 -23.28 26.93 -29.31
N VAL A 90 -22.42 26.01 -28.86
CA VAL A 90 -22.09 24.79 -29.60
C VAL A 90 -23.32 23.90 -29.75
N GLN A 91 -24.12 23.72 -28.69
CA GLN A 91 -25.38 22.98 -28.78
C GLN A 91 -26.37 23.61 -29.75
N GLN A 92 -26.45 24.94 -29.78
CA GLN A 92 -27.33 25.67 -30.69
C GLN A 92 -26.87 25.51 -32.15
N MET A 93 -25.58 25.63 -32.42
CA MET A 93 -25.02 25.36 -33.76
C MET A 93 -25.22 23.92 -34.22
N ILE A 94 -25.08 22.94 -33.32
CA ILE A 94 -25.36 21.53 -33.63
C ILE A 94 -26.84 21.35 -34.00
N LYS A 95 -27.76 22.01 -33.29
CA LYS A 95 -29.19 21.99 -33.63
C LYS A 95 -29.48 22.65 -34.96
N ASP A 96 -28.86 23.79 -35.23
CA ASP A 96 -29.07 24.54 -36.48
C ASP A 96 -28.49 23.80 -37.70
N LEU A 97 -27.33 23.15 -37.56
CA LEU A 97 -26.69 22.36 -38.62
C LEU A 97 -27.39 21.02 -38.85
N SER A 98 -27.90 20.38 -37.79
CA SER A 98 -28.71 19.16 -37.95
C SER A 98 -30.08 19.45 -38.58
N ALA A 99 -30.69 20.59 -38.30
CA ALA A 99 -31.95 21.02 -38.91
C ALA A 99 -31.82 21.39 -40.40
N LYS A 100 -30.66 21.91 -40.83
CA LYS A 100 -30.41 22.29 -42.23
C LYS A 100 -30.17 21.11 -43.17
N GLY A 101 -29.94 19.90 -42.63
CA GLY A 101 -29.73 18.68 -43.40
C GLY A 101 -28.44 18.68 -44.25
N GLY A 102 -28.18 17.55 -44.92
CA GLY A 102 -27.03 17.39 -45.83
C GLY A 102 -25.75 16.87 -45.16
N GLU A 103 -24.60 17.17 -45.78
CA GLU A 103 -23.29 16.61 -45.44
C GLU A 103 -22.81 17.02 -44.02
N ALA A 104 -23.18 18.21 -43.56
CA ALA A 104 -22.89 18.69 -42.20
C ALA A 104 -23.66 17.91 -41.11
N ALA A 105 -24.92 17.56 -41.36
CA ALA A 105 -25.70 16.73 -40.44
C ALA A 105 -25.13 15.30 -40.35
N ALA A 106 -24.70 14.74 -41.49
CA ALA A 106 -24.04 13.44 -41.54
C ALA A 106 -22.67 13.45 -40.84
N ALA A 107 -21.89 14.53 -40.97
CA ALA A 107 -20.62 14.69 -40.27
C ALA A 107 -20.82 14.80 -38.74
N ILE A 108 -21.84 15.53 -38.28
CA ILE A 108 -22.18 15.64 -36.85
C ILE A 108 -22.56 14.27 -36.28
N GLU A 109 -23.38 13.49 -36.99
CA GLU A 109 -23.75 12.14 -36.53
C GLU A 109 -22.55 11.19 -36.50
N ARG A 110 -21.61 11.27 -37.47
CA ARG A 110 -20.34 10.53 -37.40
C ARG A 110 -19.51 10.92 -36.18
N VAL A 111 -19.33 12.21 -35.93
CA VAL A 111 -18.54 12.69 -34.78
C VAL A 111 -19.19 12.26 -33.46
N LYS A 112 -20.52 12.34 -33.33
CA LYS A 112 -21.23 11.82 -32.15
C LYS A 112 -21.02 10.33 -31.98
N HIS A 113 -21.09 9.56 -33.07
CA HIS A 113 -20.89 8.12 -33.03
C HIS A 113 -19.45 7.77 -32.64
N GLU A 114 -18.46 8.42 -33.24
CA GLU A 114 -17.04 8.26 -32.92
C GLU A 114 -16.75 8.65 -31.46
N MET A 115 -17.26 9.79 -30.98
CA MET A 115 -17.13 10.17 -29.57
C MET A 115 -17.82 9.16 -28.64
N GLY A 116 -18.99 8.66 -29.02
CA GLY A 116 -19.70 7.61 -28.26
C GLY A 116 -18.87 6.34 -28.16
N GLN A 117 -18.27 5.88 -29.27
CA GLN A 117 -17.38 4.73 -29.28
C GLN A 117 -16.13 4.96 -28.45
N VAL A 118 -15.44 6.09 -28.63
CA VAL A 118 -14.22 6.43 -27.86
C VAL A 118 -14.51 6.50 -26.36
N HIS A 119 -15.65 7.07 -25.98
CA HIS A 119 -16.04 7.14 -24.58
C HIS A 119 -16.38 5.76 -24.02
N GLN A 120 -17.08 4.92 -24.78
CA GLN A 120 -17.39 3.55 -24.39
C GLN A 120 -16.13 2.68 -24.26
N THR A 121 -15.16 2.82 -25.17
CA THR A 121 -13.87 2.13 -25.07
C THR A 121 -13.08 2.60 -23.86
N ALA A 122 -13.01 3.92 -23.62
CA ALA A 122 -12.33 4.48 -22.47
C ALA A 122 -12.97 4.04 -21.14
N LEU A 123 -14.30 4.02 -21.05
CA LEU A 123 -15.03 3.48 -19.90
C LEU A 123 -14.72 2.00 -19.69
N SER A 124 -14.79 1.19 -20.75
CA SER A 124 -14.47 -0.24 -20.66
C SER A 124 -13.03 -0.49 -20.21
N GLU A 125 -12.06 0.30 -20.67
CA GLU A 125 -10.67 0.21 -20.22
C GLU A 125 -10.51 0.59 -18.75
N LYS A 126 -11.20 1.64 -18.30
CA LYS A 126 -11.22 2.05 -16.89
C LYS A 126 -11.87 0.99 -16.02
N ASP A 127 -12.98 0.40 -16.45
CA ASP A 127 -13.64 -0.70 -15.73
C ASP A 127 -12.74 -1.93 -15.63
N LYS A 128 -12.02 -2.28 -16.71
CA LYS A 128 -11.01 -3.35 -16.69
C LYS A 128 -9.88 -3.03 -15.72
N ALA A 129 -9.34 -1.81 -15.76
CA ALA A 129 -8.27 -1.39 -14.86
C ALA A 129 -8.72 -1.41 -13.40
N LEU A 130 -9.94 -0.95 -13.12
CA LEU A 130 -10.54 -1.01 -11.78
C LEU A 130 -10.73 -2.46 -11.33
N ALA A 131 -11.27 -3.34 -12.18
CA ALA A 131 -11.43 -4.75 -11.87
C ALA A 131 -10.08 -5.43 -11.57
N THR A 132 -9.04 -5.18 -12.37
CA THR A 132 -7.69 -5.68 -12.12
C THR A 132 -7.11 -5.14 -10.82
N MET A 133 -7.27 -3.84 -10.53
CA MET A 133 -6.78 -3.24 -9.29
C MET A 133 -7.52 -3.80 -8.07
N THR A 134 -8.83 -3.98 -8.16
CA THR A 134 -9.63 -4.62 -7.09
C THR A 134 -9.19 -6.06 -6.86
N GLN A 135 -8.91 -6.82 -7.92
CA GLN A 135 -8.38 -8.18 -7.79
C GLN A 135 -7.01 -8.18 -7.12
N GLN A 136 -6.08 -7.32 -7.54
CA GLN A 136 -4.74 -7.22 -6.94
C GLN A 136 -4.82 -6.82 -5.46
N LEU A 137 -5.67 -5.86 -5.12
CA LEU A 137 -5.90 -5.46 -3.72
C LEU A 137 -6.51 -6.60 -2.90
N HIS A 138 -7.45 -7.35 -3.47
CA HIS A 138 -8.01 -8.53 -2.82
C HIS A 138 -6.92 -9.58 -2.55
N GLU A 139 -6.14 -9.95 -3.56
CA GLU A 139 -5.04 -10.91 -3.43
C GLU A 139 -4.00 -10.46 -2.39
N GLN A 140 -3.65 -9.17 -2.37
CA GLN A 140 -2.69 -8.63 -1.40
C GLN A 140 -3.24 -8.60 0.03
N LEU A 141 -4.47 -8.12 0.24
CA LEU A 141 -5.08 -8.03 1.56
C LEU A 141 -5.33 -9.41 2.14
N VAL A 142 -5.89 -10.32 1.35
CA VAL A 142 -6.15 -11.70 1.75
C VAL A 142 -4.84 -12.46 1.94
N GLY A 143 -3.89 -12.31 1.03
CA GLY A 143 -2.58 -12.97 1.12
C GLY A 143 -1.77 -12.51 2.34
N ALA A 144 -1.75 -11.20 2.62
CA ALA A 144 -1.09 -10.65 3.80
C ALA A 144 -1.72 -11.19 5.10
N GLU A 145 -3.05 -11.25 5.17
CA GLU A 145 -3.76 -11.76 6.34
C GLU A 145 -3.54 -13.27 6.54
N ILE A 146 -3.58 -14.06 5.47
CA ILE A 146 -3.26 -15.50 5.54
C ILE A 146 -1.81 -15.71 6.00
N ASN A 147 -0.84 -14.97 5.47
CA ASN A 147 0.57 -15.08 5.88
C ASN A 147 0.77 -14.69 7.36
N ARG A 148 0.04 -13.67 7.84
CA ARG A 148 0.04 -13.27 9.26
C ARG A 148 -0.47 -14.41 10.14
N ILE A 149 -1.63 -14.98 9.81
CA ILE A 149 -2.25 -16.06 10.59
C ILE A 149 -1.43 -17.35 10.52
N ALA A 150 -0.90 -17.69 9.34
CA ALA A 150 0.03 -18.81 9.13
C ALA A 150 1.24 -18.71 10.07
N SER A 151 1.83 -17.52 10.19
CA SER A 151 2.95 -17.26 11.10
C SER A 151 2.55 -17.38 12.58
N GLU A 152 1.38 -16.88 12.96
CA GLU A 152 0.85 -16.98 14.34
C GLU A 152 0.53 -18.42 14.76
N LYS A 153 0.03 -19.24 13.81
CA LYS A 153 -0.39 -20.63 14.06
C LYS A 153 0.71 -21.65 13.74
N GLY A 154 1.83 -21.22 13.15
CA GLY A 154 2.93 -22.09 12.73
C GLY A 154 2.59 -23.03 11.58
N VAL A 155 1.64 -22.65 10.72
CA VAL A 155 1.17 -23.46 9.58
C VAL A 155 1.73 -22.87 8.28
N ASP A 156 2.03 -23.70 7.29
CA ASP A 156 2.46 -23.20 5.98
C ASP A 156 1.33 -22.43 5.28
N SER A 157 1.61 -21.19 4.89
CA SER A 157 0.64 -20.31 4.24
C SER A 157 0.15 -20.86 2.90
N ASP A 158 1.02 -21.53 2.15
CA ASP A 158 0.68 -22.14 0.86
C ASP A 158 -0.32 -23.30 0.98
N LEU A 159 -0.34 -24.00 2.13
CA LEU A 159 -1.30 -25.07 2.40
C LEU A 159 -2.68 -24.53 2.80
N LEU A 160 -2.74 -23.33 3.39
CA LEU A 160 -3.99 -22.69 3.79
C LEU A 160 -4.69 -22.00 2.62
N ARG A 161 -3.93 -21.32 1.75
CA ARG A 161 -4.44 -20.52 0.63
C ARG A 161 -5.57 -21.17 -0.18
N PRO A 162 -5.46 -22.41 -0.71
CA PRO A 162 -6.49 -22.99 -1.56
C PRO A 162 -7.83 -23.25 -0.85
N PHE A 163 -7.84 -23.33 0.49
CA PHE A 163 -9.05 -23.61 1.27
C PHE A 163 -9.72 -22.34 1.79
N VAL A 164 -8.95 -21.30 2.11
CA VAL A 164 -9.50 -20.06 2.67
C VAL A 164 -9.79 -19.02 1.58
N MET A 165 -8.93 -18.92 0.56
CA MET A 165 -9.01 -17.86 -0.45
C MET A 165 -10.33 -17.84 -1.27
N PRO A 166 -10.92 -18.99 -1.68
CA PRO A 166 -12.20 -18.98 -2.39
C PRO A 166 -13.38 -18.46 -1.56
N ASN A 167 -13.27 -18.56 -0.23
CA ASN A 167 -14.34 -18.22 0.71
C ASN A 167 -14.14 -16.84 1.35
N ILE A 168 -13.21 -16.01 0.85
CA ILE A 168 -12.96 -14.66 1.38
C ILE A 168 -13.36 -13.60 0.37
N LYS A 169 -14.16 -12.64 0.80
CA LYS A 169 -14.44 -11.40 0.07
C LYS A 169 -13.96 -10.20 0.87
N VAL A 170 -13.49 -9.18 0.15
CA VAL A 170 -13.12 -7.91 0.78
C VAL A 170 -14.34 -7.00 0.76
N VAL A 171 -14.80 -6.59 1.94
CA VAL A 171 -15.94 -5.70 2.13
C VAL A 171 -15.41 -4.35 2.66
N SER A 172 -16.03 -3.27 2.21
CA SER A 172 -15.74 -1.93 2.74
C SER A 172 -16.53 -1.71 4.02
N ASP A 173 -15.83 -1.42 5.11
CA ASP A 173 -16.44 -0.93 6.35
C ASP A 173 -17.17 0.41 6.11
N PRO A 174 -18.08 0.80 7.03
CA PRO A 174 -18.68 2.13 7.06
C PRO A 174 -17.66 3.29 7.07
N ASN A 175 -16.43 3.02 7.53
CA ASN A 175 -15.32 3.97 7.60
C ASN A 175 -14.44 3.98 6.34
N GLY A 176 -14.84 3.28 5.26
CA GLY A 176 -14.10 3.22 4.00
C GLY A 176 -12.84 2.33 4.04
N LYS A 177 -12.63 1.55 5.10
CA LYS A 177 -11.52 0.59 5.19
C LYS A 177 -11.93 -0.75 4.61
N LEU A 178 -11.07 -1.31 3.75
CA LEU A 178 -11.26 -2.63 3.16
C LEU A 178 -10.88 -3.71 4.19
N LYS A 179 -11.80 -4.63 4.49
CA LYS A 179 -11.56 -5.77 5.38
C LYS A 179 -11.90 -7.10 4.71
N PRO A 180 -11.04 -8.13 4.83
CA PRO A 180 -11.34 -9.46 4.34
C PRO A 180 -12.31 -10.17 5.31
N VAL A 181 -13.43 -10.61 4.75
CA VAL A 181 -14.57 -11.23 5.43
C VAL A 181 -14.85 -12.59 4.79
N VAL A 182 -15.26 -13.56 5.60
CA VAL A 182 -15.53 -14.93 5.16
C VAL A 182 -16.97 -15.04 4.68
N VAL A 183 -17.17 -15.62 3.51
CA VAL A 183 -18.48 -15.88 2.91
C VAL A 183 -18.79 -17.38 2.88
N GLU A 184 -20.08 -17.71 2.82
CA GLU A 184 -20.53 -19.09 2.62
C GLU A 184 -20.21 -19.60 1.19
N PRO A 185 -20.38 -20.91 0.92
CA PRO A 185 -20.13 -21.50 -0.40
C PRO A 185 -20.99 -20.92 -1.54
N ASP A 186 -22.04 -20.17 -1.20
CA ASP A 186 -22.87 -19.43 -2.15
C ASP A 186 -22.20 -18.12 -2.66
N GLY A 187 -21.10 -17.72 -2.03
CA GLY A 187 -20.33 -16.50 -2.29
C GLY A 187 -21.10 -15.20 -2.04
N LYS A 188 -22.29 -15.24 -1.43
CA LYS A 188 -23.19 -14.10 -1.28
C LYS A 188 -23.51 -13.79 0.17
N THR A 189 -23.59 -14.80 1.03
CA THR A 189 -23.86 -14.60 2.45
C THR A 189 -22.56 -14.49 3.23
N VAL A 190 -22.45 -13.43 4.02
CA VAL A 190 -21.34 -13.22 4.95
C VAL A 190 -21.56 -14.12 6.16
N ARG A 191 -20.54 -14.88 6.55
CA ARG A 191 -20.57 -15.63 7.81
C ARG A 191 -20.37 -14.67 8.97
N TYR A 192 -21.11 -14.88 10.04
CA TYR A 192 -20.95 -14.13 11.29
C TYR A 192 -20.00 -14.86 12.24
N SER A 193 -19.22 -14.07 12.98
CA SER A 193 -18.32 -14.54 14.02
C SER A 193 -19.10 -15.27 15.12
N GLN A 194 -18.60 -16.43 15.54
CA GLN A 194 -19.11 -17.13 16.72
C GLN A 194 -18.53 -16.55 18.02
N LYS A 195 -17.43 -15.80 17.93
CA LYS A 195 -16.76 -15.16 19.07
C LYS A 195 -17.33 -13.79 19.43
N VAL A 196 -17.79 -13.03 18.43
CA VAL A 196 -18.33 -11.68 18.63
C VAL A 196 -19.72 -11.61 18.00
N ALA A 197 -20.75 -11.53 18.84
CA ALA A 197 -22.13 -11.48 18.40
C ALA A 197 -22.39 -10.30 17.46
N GLY A 198 -22.87 -10.59 16.25
CA GLY A 198 -23.18 -9.59 15.22
C GLY A 198 -21.99 -9.07 14.42
N ALA A 199 -20.76 -9.53 14.70
CA ALA A 199 -19.60 -9.21 13.87
C ALA A 199 -19.46 -10.17 12.70
N GLU A 200 -18.96 -9.68 11.58
CA GLU A 200 -18.63 -10.50 10.42
C GLU A 200 -17.39 -11.37 10.72
N MET A 201 -17.40 -12.61 10.23
CA MET A 201 -16.31 -13.57 10.44
C MET A 201 -15.06 -13.14 9.68
N GLY A 202 -13.97 -12.93 10.41
CA GLY A 202 -12.67 -12.61 9.84
C GLY A 202 -11.89 -13.86 9.40
N VAL A 203 -10.85 -13.67 8.60
CA VAL A 203 -9.99 -14.75 8.09
C VAL A 203 -9.36 -15.59 9.21
N SER A 204 -9.01 -14.97 10.33
CA SER A 204 -8.43 -15.65 11.50
C SER A 204 -9.38 -16.69 12.10
N GLU A 205 -10.68 -16.39 12.16
CA GLU A 205 -11.68 -17.30 12.69
C GLU A 205 -11.97 -18.45 11.72
N ALA A 206 -12.01 -18.18 10.41
CA ALA A 206 -12.14 -19.25 9.41
C ALA A 206 -10.95 -20.21 9.40
N VAL A 207 -9.72 -19.70 9.59
CA VAL A 207 -8.54 -20.57 9.72
C VAL A 207 -8.66 -21.43 10.98
N GLU A 208 -9.14 -20.90 12.09
CA GLU A 208 -9.35 -21.69 13.30
C GLU A 208 -10.44 -22.76 13.15
N GLU A 209 -11.55 -22.45 12.47
CA GLU A 209 -12.57 -23.45 12.11
C GLU A 209 -11.98 -24.55 11.24
N LEU A 210 -11.18 -24.19 10.23
CA LEU A 210 -10.51 -25.15 9.36
C LEU A 210 -9.57 -26.06 10.15
N LEU A 211 -8.71 -25.49 10.99
CA LEU A 211 -7.78 -26.25 11.83
C LEU A 211 -8.48 -27.10 12.91
N GLY A 212 -9.73 -26.76 13.25
CA GLY A 212 -10.58 -27.57 14.13
C GLY A 212 -11.03 -28.89 13.49
N GLN A 213 -11.12 -28.95 12.16
CA GLN A 213 -11.52 -30.17 11.45
C GLN A 213 -10.38 -31.20 11.45
N GLU A 214 -10.70 -32.46 11.74
CA GLU A 214 -9.70 -33.53 11.85
C GLU A 214 -8.82 -33.68 10.61
N LYS A 215 -9.37 -33.40 9.43
CA LYS A 215 -8.66 -33.50 8.14
C LYS A 215 -7.51 -32.50 8.00
N PHE A 216 -7.60 -31.34 8.67
CA PHE A 216 -6.63 -30.25 8.58
C PHE A 216 -5.74 -30.13 9.81
N LYS A 217 -5.96 -30.94 10.87
CA LYS A 217 -5.08 -31.02 12.04
C LYS A 217 -3.65 -31.43 11.69
N VAL A 218 -3.45 -32.15 10.59
CA VAL A 218 -2.14 -32.54 10.06
C VAL A 218 -1.31 -31.32 9.60
N LEU A 219 -1.97 -30.22 9.23
CA LEU A 219 -1.31 -28.99 8.79
C LEU A 219 -0.71 -28.19 9.97
N VAL A 220 -1.14 -28.47 11.20
CA VAL A 220 -0.54 -27.86 12.39
C VAL A 220 0.65 -28.72 12.79
N PRO A 221 1.87 -28.17 12.85
CA PRO A 221 2.99 -28.93 13.38
C PRO A 221 2.66 -29.32 14.82
N SER A 222 2.74 -30.62 15.09
CA SER A 222 2.56 -31.16 16.44
C SER A 222 3.45 -30.39 17.42
N LYS A 223 2.87 -29.71 18.42
CA LYS A 223 3.59 -29.19 19.61
C LYS A 223 4.16 -30.31 20.49
N ALA A 224 4.25 -31.53 19.98
CA ALA A 224 5.04 -32.57 20.61
C ALA A 224 6.51 -32.17 20.46
N PRO A 225 7.33 -32.19 21.53
CA PRO A 225 8.76 -32.04 21.38
C PRO A 225 9.24 -33.02 20.30
N VAL A 226 10.03 -32.51 19.35
CA VAL A 226 10.67 -33.32 18.30
C VAL A 226 11.22 -34.56 18.99
N GLY A 227 10.60 -35.70 18.70
CA GLY A 227 10.86 -36.98 19.33
C GLY A 227 12.21 -37.52 18.91
N GLY A 228 13.28 -36.92 19.42
CA GLY A 228 14.60 -37.53 19.48
C GLY A 228 14.55 -38.67 20.50
N GLY A 229 14.11 -39.83 20.02
CA GLY A 229 14.21 -41.15 20.65
C GLY A 229 14.40 -41.19 22.17
N ALA A 230 13.35 -40.97 22.94
CA ALA A 230 13.32 -41.43 24.31
C ALA A 230 13.27 -42.97 24.30
N VAL A 231 14.42 -43.58 24.57
CA VAL A 231 14.57 -45.01 24.80
C VAL A 231 13.60 -45.40 25.92
N GLN A 232 12.58 -46.19 25.59
CA GLN A 232 11.76 -46.85 26.60
C GLN A 232 12.69 -47.71 27.48
N PRO A 233 12.67 -47.58 28.82
CA PRO A 233 13.53 -48.36 29.69
C PRO A 233 12.94 -49.75 29.88
N ASN A 234 12.83 -50.54 28.81
CA ASN A 234 12.75 -52.00 28.91
C ASN A 234 12.89 -52.69 27.55
N ARG A 235 14.09 -52.70 26.97
CA ARG A 235 14.50 -53.78 26.06
C ARG A 235 16.02 -53.87 25.98
N GLN A 236 16.47 -55.11 25.98
CA GLN A 236 17.85 -55.53 26.21
C GLN A 236 18.88 -54.83 25.31
N VAL A 237 20.02 -54.54 25.94
CA VAL A 237 21.22 -53.93 25.39
C VAL A 237 21.67 -54.66 24.11
N GLN A 238 21.61 -53.99 22.96
CA GLN A 238 22.45 -54.30 21.80
C GLN A 238 23.53 -53.23 21.67
N ARG A 239 24.79 -53.69 21.70
CA ARG A 239 26.00 -52.85 21.60
C ARG A 239 26.04 -52.09 20.26
N PRO A 240 26.62 -50.88 20.24
CA PRO A 240 26.76 -50.10 19.01
C PRO A 240 27.72 -50.77 18.02
N ALA A 241 27.38 -50.66 16.73
CA ALA A 241 28.12 -51.20 15.61
C ALA A 241 29.54 -50.63 15.55
N GLN A 242 30.54 -51.49 15.70
CA GLN A 242 31.93 -51.15 15.39
C GLN A 242 32.11 -51.07 13.88
N ALA A 243 32.78 -50.00 13.43
CA ALA A 243 33.20 -49.82 12.03
C ALA A 243 33.93 -51.08 11.49
N PRO A 244 33.78 -51.40 10.19
CA PRO A 244 34.31 -52.63 9.63
C PRO A 244 35.84 -52.62 9.68
N LYS A 245 36.41 -53.44 10.58
CA LYS A 245 37.86 -53.66 10.68
C LYS A 245 38.39 -54.27 9.39
N SER A 246 39.54 -53.77 8.91
CA SER A 246 40.24 -54.27 7.73
C SER A 246 40.58 -55.76 7.88
N ALA A 247 40.70 -56.48 6.76
CA ALA A 247 41.06 -57.91 6.77
C ALA A 247 42.38 -58.17 7.53
N VAL A 248 43.32 -57.22 7.46
CA VAL A 248 44.61 -57.27 8.17
C VAL A 248 44.43 -57.19 9.70
N ASP A 249 43.47 -56.40 10.18
CA ASP A 249 43.16 -56.25 11.61
C ASP A 249 42.50 -57.51 12.20
N LYS A 250 41.73 -58.23 11.37
CA LYS A 250 41.09 -59.48 11.79
C LYS A 250 42.11 -60.61 11.93
N ILE A 251 43.06 -60.68 10.99
CA ILE A 251 44.12 -61.70 11.01
C ILE A 251 45.06 -61.47 12.18
N SER A 252 45.49 -60.22 12.42
CA SER A 252 46.38 -59.90 13.55
C SER A 252 45.72 -60.15 14.91
N ALA A 253 44.42 -59.90 15.04
CA ALA A 253 43.66 -60.23 16.25
C ALA A 253 43.51 -61.75 16.46
N GLY A 254 43.41 -62.54 15.38
CA GLY A 254 43.36 -64.00 15.44
C GLY A 254 44.69 -64.61 15.90
N ILE A 255 45.81 -64.12 15.38
CA ILE A 255 47.15 -64.60 15.73
C ILE A 255 47.48 -64.30 17.20
N LYS A 256 47.12 -63.11 17.70
CA LYS A 256 47.29 -62.74 19.12
C LYS A 256 46.46 -63.57 20.10
N LYS A 257 45.49 -64.35 19.62
CA LYS A 257 44.61 -65.18 20.45
C LYS A 257 45.02 -66.65 20.47
N LEU A 258 45.99 -67.02 19.61
CA LEU A 258 46.48 -68.39 19.42
C LEU A 258 47.92 -68.58 19.92
N GLY A 259 48.57 -67.53 20.41
CA GLY A 259 49.81 -67.57 21.19
C GLY A 259 49.58 -66.95 22.56
#